data_AF-A0A5J9U6J9-F1
#
_entry.id   AF-A0A5J9U6J9-F1
#
_cell.length_a   1.000
_cell.length_b   1.000
_cell.length_c   1.000
_cell.angle_alpha   90.00
_cell.angle_beta   90.00
_cell.angle_gamma   90.00
#
_symmetry.space_group_name_H-M   'P 1'
#
loop_
_entity.id
_entity.type
_entity.pdbx_description
1 polymer ?
#
loop_
_entity_poly.entity_id
_entity_poly.type
_entity_poly.pdbx_seq_one_letter_code
_entity_poly.pdbx_strand_id
1 'polypeptide(L)'
;MKINVDAALSKNSTTAAMAAVAWDDIGKFQGASALVMEGITDAETAEALACREGLNLASDLLAQRNLQGKGMGPYGPIVRELSARRGSFALVDVTHENRGMNGDAHMPAKSSLYSPVGRHVWFLYPPEGVCNSHSLID
;
A
#
# COMPACT_ATOMS: atom_id res chain seq x y z
N MET A 1 -5.17 -21.35 -7.59
CA MET A 1 -3.97 -20.55 -7.95
C MET A 1 -2.75 -21.36 -7.57
N LYS A 2 -1.85 -21.57 -8.52
CA LYS A 2 -0.58 -22.27 -8.35
C LYS A 2 0.56 -21.26 -8.56
N ILE A 3 1.53 -21.23 -7.65
CA ILE A 3 2.73 -20.39 -7.79
C ILE A 3 3.93 -21.31 -7.85
N ASN A 4 4.69 -21.24 -8.94
CA ASN A 4 5.97 -21.90 -9.07
C ASN A 4 7.05 -20.89 -8.76
N VAL A 5 8.09 -21.32 -8.06
CA VAL A 5 9.23 -20.49 -7.69
C VAL A 5 10.52 -21.18 -8.11
N ASP A 6 11.55 -20.39 -8.40
CA ASP A 6 12.89 -20.89 -8.73
C ASP A 6 13.95 -19.85 -8.37
N ALA A 7 15.18 -20.31 -8.12
CA ALA A 7 16.32 -19.46 -7.84
C ALA A 7 17.52 -19.76 -8.75
N ALA A 8 18.21 -18.71 -9.18
CA ALA A 8 19.41 -18.81 -10.00
C ALA A 8 20.55 -18.02 -9.37
N LEU A 9 21.72 -18.66 -9.27
CA LEU A 9 22.96 -18.05 -8.82
C LEU A 9 23.88 -17.75 -10.01
N SER A 10 24.48 -16.56 -10.01
CA SER A 10 25.52 -16.21 -10.98
C SER A 10 26.82 -16.96 -10.68
N LYS A 11 27.44 -17.51 -11.72
CA LYS A 11 28.76 -18.17 -11.60
C LYS A 11 29.91 -17.18 -11.48
N ASN A 12 29.70 -15.95 -11.96
CA ASN A 12 30.76 -14.96 -12.15
C ASN A 12 30.56 -13.72 -11.26
N SER A 13 29.50 -13.69 -10.44
CA SER A 13 29.22 -12.63 -9.49
C SER A 13 28.53 -13.19 -8.25
N THR A 14 28.45 -12.41 -7.17
CA THR A 14 27.71 -12.75 -5.96
C THR A 14 26.21 -12.48 -6.09
N THR A 15 25.67 -12.54 -7.31
CA THR A 15 24.29 -12.17 -7.61
C THR A 15 23.40 -13.41 -7.67
N ALA A 16 22.26 -13.36 -7.00
CA ALA A 16 21.18 -14.33 -7.11
C ALA A 16 19.92 -13.67 -7.67
N ALA A 17 19.12 -14.45 -8.41
CA ALA A 17 17.79 -14.08 -8.85
C ALA A 17 16.79 -15.12 -8.36
N MET A 18 15.68 -14.66 -7.79
CA MET A 18 14.60 -15.49 -7.29
C MET A 18 13.33 -15.09 -8.02
N ALA A 19 12.71 -16.03 -8.71
CA ALA A 19 11.53 -15.77 -9.53
C ALA A 19 10.32 -16.53 -9.00
N ALA A 20 9.13 -15.92 -9.16
CA ALA A 20 7.86 -16.54 -8.87
C ALA A 20 6.91 -16.32 -10.06
N VAL A 21 6.13 -17.34 -10.42
CA VAL A 21 5.15 -17.28 -11.50
C VAL A 21 3.84 -17.90 -11.05
N ALA A 22 2.77 -17.12 -11.13
CA ALA A 22 1.44 -17.52 -10.70
C ALA A 22 0.53 -17.84 -11.89
N TRP A 23 -0.18 -18.95 -11.78
CA TRP A 23 -1.22 -19.42 -12.70
C TRP A 23 -2.52 -19.67 -11.94
N ASP A 24 -3.67 -19.51 -12.59
CA ASP A 24 -4.95 -19.95 -12.04
C ASP A 24 -5.17 -21.47 -12.24
N ASP A 25 -6.29 -21.96 -11.74
CA ASP A 25 -6.73 -23.35 -11.81
C ASP A 25 -7.10 -23.82 -13.23
N ILE A 26 -7.29 -22.89 -14.17
CA ILE A 26 -7.58 -23.18 -15.59
C ILE A 26 -6.31 -23.03 -16.44
N GLY A 27 -5.15 -22.77 -15.81
CA GLY A 27 -3.87 -22.62 -16.49
C GLY A 27 -3.68 -21.25 -17.15
N LYS A 28 -4.41 -20.22 -16.73
CA LYS A 28 -4.20 -18.85 -17.18
C LYS A 28 -3.11 -18.16 -16.35
N PHE A 29 -2.24 -17.42 -17.02
CA PHE A 29 -1.21 -16.61 -16.36
C PHE A 29 -1.85 -15.50 -15.52
N GLN A 30 -1.43 -15.39 -14.25
CA GLN A 30 -1.94 -14.41 -13.30
C GLN A 30 -0.93 -13.32 -12.97
N GLY A 31 0.36 -13.63 -12.98
CA GLY A 31 1.42 -12.68 -12.70
C GLY A 31 2.77 -13.36 -12.51
N ALA A 32 3.84 -12.58 -12.52
CA ALA A 32 5.18 -13.04 -12.21
C ALA A 32 5.93 -11.96 -11.43
N SER A 33 6.87 -12.37 -10.60
CA SER A 33 7.79 -11.49 -9.88
C SER A 33 9.21 -12.04 -9.91
N ALA A 34 10.19 -11.17 -9.78
CA ALA A 34 11.59 -11.54 -9.65
C ALA A 34 12.32 -10.58 -8.70
N LEU A 35 13.05 -11.16 -7.74
CA LEU A 35 13.92 -10.46 -6.81
C LEU A 35 15.38 -10.77 -7.18
N VAL A 36 16.18 -9.74 -7.42
CA VAL A 36 17.62 -9.88 -7.67
C VAL A 36 18.38 -9.30 -6.48
N MET A 37 19.33 -10.06 -5.93
CA MET A 37 20.12 -9.67 -4.76
C MET A 37 21.60 -9.98 -4.94
N GLU A 38 22.47 -9.14 -4.38
CA GLU A 38 23.89 -9.42 -4.24
C GLU A 38 24.19 -10.01 -2.86
N GLY A 39 25.31 -10.75 -2.75
CA GLY A 39 25.78 -11.36 -1.51
C GLY A 39 25.15 -12.71 -1.18
N ILE A 40 24.27 -13.23 -2.04
CA ILE A 40 23.69 -14.57 -1.91
C ILE A 40 24.53 -15.53 -2.73
N THR A 41 25.17 -16.48 -2.07
CA THR A 41 26.13 -17.41 -2.68
C THR A 41 25.75 -18.88 -2.51
N ASP A 42 24.86 -19.20 -1.57
CA ASP A 42 24.36 -20.56 -1.35
C ASP A 42 22.96 -20.75 -1.94
N ALA A 43 22.75 -21.92 -2.53
CA ALA A 43 21.50 -22.25 -3.21
C ALA A 43 20.33 -22.37 -2.24
N GLU A 44 20.55 -22.86 -1.02
CA GLU A 44 19.50 -23.06 -0.03
C GLU A 44 18.85 -21.74 0.40
N THR A 45 19.66 -20.71 0.66
CA THR A 45 19.17 -19.36 0.94
C THR A 45 18.45 -18.77 -0.26
N ALA A 46 18.97 -18.97 -1.48
CA ALA A 46 18.33 -18.47 -2.70
C ALA A 46 16.93 -19.11 -2.91
N GLU A 47 16.78 -20.42 -2.67
CA GLU A 47 15.50 -21.12 -2.75
C GLU A 47 14.51 -20.67 -1.68
N ALA A 48 14.98 -20.45 -0.44
CA ALA A 48 14.15 -19.90 0.63
C ALA A 48 13.65 -18.48 0.29
N LEU A 49 14.49 -17.67 -0.33
CA LEU A 49 14.13 -16.35 -0.83
C LEU A 49 13.16 -16.43 -2.02
N ALA A 50 13.27 -17.43 -2.90
CA ALA A 50 12.30 -17.67 -3.97
C ALA A 50 10.93 -18.09 -3.43
N CYS A 51 10.89 -18.91 -2.39
CA CYS A 51 9.66 -19.21 -1.66
C CYS A 51 9.01 -17.94 -1.08
N ARG A 52 9.82 -17.07 -0.45
CA ARG A 52 9.34 -15.76 0.04
C ARG A 52 8.78 -14.90 -1.08
N GLU A 53 9.45 -14.88 -2.23
CA GLU A 53 8.99 -14.11 -3.39
C GLU A 53 7.66 -14.62 -3.94
N GLY A 54 7.44 -15.94 -3.91
CA GLY A 54 6.13 -16.54 -4.23
C GLY A 54 5.00 -16.06 -3.32
N LEU A 55 5.26 -15.90 -2.02
CA LEU A 55 4.29 -15.36 -1.06
C LEU A 55 4.01 -13.87 -1.27
N ASN A 56 5.05 -13.09 -1.62
CA ASN A 56 4.90 -11.68 -1.99
C ASN A 56 4.01 -11.55 -3.23
N LEU A 57 4.28 -12.31 -4.29
CA LEU A 57 3.47 -12.32 -5.51
C LEU A 57 2.01 -12.71 -5.21
N ALA A 58 1.78 -13.69 -4.32
CA ALA A 58 0.42 -14.05 -3.91
C ALA A 58 -0.32 -12.87 -3.25
N SER A 59 0.36 -12.14 -2.37
CA SER A 59 -0.19 -10.98 -1.66
C SER A 59 -0.51 -9.84 -2.60
N ASP A 60 0.38 -9.56 -3.56
CA ASP A 60 0.18 -8.54 -4.59
C ASP A 60 -1.01 -8.87 -5.49
N LEU A 61 -1.15 -10.13 -5.90
CA LEU A 61 -2.29 -10.57 -6.70
C LEU A 61 -3.62 -10.49 -5.93
N LEU A 62 -3.61 -10.78 -4.62
CA LEU A 62 -4.77 -10.57 -3.76
C LEU A 62 -5.11 -9.10 -3.63
N ALA A 63 -4.11 -8.24 -3.42
CA ALA A 63 -4.30 -6.79 -3.40
C ALA A 63 -4.86 -6.29 -4.74
N GLN A 64 -4.30 -6.71 -5.87
CA GLN A 64 -4.78 -6.33 -7.21
C GLN A 64 -6.22 -6.79 -7.47
N ARG A 65 -6.60 -8.01 -7.08
CA ARG A 65 -8.00 -8.50 -7.15
C ARG A 65 -8.90 -7.71 -6.21
N ASN A 66 -8.39 -7.40 -5.02
CA ASN A 66 -8.94 -6.43 -4.11
C ASN A 66 -8.79 -4.99 -4.63
N LEU A 67 -8.39 -4.70 -5.86
CA LEU A 67 -8.58 -3.38 -6.49
C LEU A 67 -9.50 -3.48 -7.71
N GLN A 68 -9.56 -4.65 -8.35
CA GLN A 68 -10.38 -4.95 -9.53
C GLN A 68 -11.83 -5.35 -9.23
N GLY A 69 -12.30 -5.24 -7.99
CA GLY A 69 -13.69 -5.62 -7.68
C GLY A 69 -14.67 -4.76 -8.46
N LYS A 70 -15.48 -5.40 -9.32
CA LYS A 70 -16.63 -4.76 -9.96
C LYS A 70 -17.51 -4.13 -8.87
N GLY A 71 -17.76 -2.82 -9.01
CA GLY A 71 -18.79 -2.13 -8.22
C GLY A 71 -18.31 -0.98 -7.35
N MET A 72 -17.01 -0.68 -7.29
CA MET A 72 -16.53 0.51 -6.60
C MET A 72 -16.04 1.50 -7.65
N GLY A 73 -16.71 2.65 -7.78
CA GLY A 73 -16.36 3.70 -8.73
C GLY A 73 -14.92 4.24 -8.54
N PRO A 74 -14.56 5.42 -9.06
CA PRO A 74 -13.17 5.91 -9.07
C PRO A 74 -12.46 5.94 -7.70
N TYR A 75 -13.21 5.91 -6.59
CA TYR A 75 -12.70 5.90 -5.22
C TYR A 75 -12.52 4.51 -4.60
N GLY A 76 -12.90 3.44 -5.32
CA GLY A 76 -12.87 2.07 -4.82
C GLY A 76 -11.52 1.58 -4.29
N PRO A 77 -10.43 1.82 -5.04
CA PRO A 77 -9.07 1.56 -4.57
C PRO A 77 -8.75 2.23 -3.21
N ILE A 78 -9.14 3.50 -3.04
CA ILE A 78 -8.85 4.29 -1.84
C ILE A 78 -9.64 3.74 -0.64
N VAL A 79 -10.91 3.38 -0.82
CA VAL A 79 -11.75 2.81 0.25
C VAL A 79 -11.21 1.47 0.75
N ARG A 80 -10.66 0.66 -0.16
CA ARG A 80 -10.06 -0.63 0.19
C ARG A 80 -8.72 -0.48 0.89
N GLU A 81 -7.89 0.47 0.46
CA GLU A 81 -6.67 0.85 1.18
C GLU A 81 -6.99 1.31 2.62
N LEU A 82 -7.99 2.18 2.78
CA LEU A 82 -8.46 2.64 4.10
C LEU A 82 -8.92 1.46 4.97
N SER A 83 -9.65 0.51 4.38
CA SER A 83 -10.13 -0.69 5.09
C SER A 83 -9.00 -1.62 5.52
N ALA A 84 -7.97 -1.79 4.68
CA ALA A 84 -6.78 -2.58 5.02
C ALA A 84 -5.97 -1.90 6.13
N ARG A 85 -5.77 -0.58 6.05
CA ARG A 85 -5.06 0.22 7.08
C ARG A 85 -5.81 0.27 8.42
N ARG A 86 -7.14 0.18 8.39
CA ARG A 86 -7.99 0.12 9.60
C ARG A 86 -7.56 -1.00 10.55
N GLY A 87 -7.12 -2.15 10.02
CA GLY A 87 -6.68 -3.30 10.81
C GLY A 87 -5.43 -3.06 11.68
N SER A 88 -4.70 -1.98 11.42
CA SER A 88 -3.49 -1.61 12.19
C SER A 88 -3.80 -0.81 13.46
N PHE A 89 -5.07 -0.49 13.72
CA PHE A 89 -5.51 0.32 14.87
C PHE A 89 -6.45 -0.49 15.77
N ALA A 90 -6.37 -0.25 17.08
CA ALA A 90 -7.18 -0.98 18.07
C ALA A 90 -8.69 -0.75 17.90
N LEU A 91 -9.09 0.46 17.51
CA LEU A 91 -10.48 0.83 17.21
C LEU A 91 -10.46 1.99 16.21
N VAL A 92 -11.23 1.86 15.13
CA VAL A 92 -11.45 2.94 14.15
C VAL A 92 -12.90 2.91 13.71
N ASP A 93 -13.57 4.04 13.83
CA ASP A 93 -14.88 4.30 13.24
C ASP A 93 -14.75 5.37 12.14
N VAL A 94 -15.49 5.21 11.05
CA VAL A 94 -15.43 6.10 9.89
C VAL A 94 -16.85 6.53 9.55
N THR A 95 -17.16 7.77 9.86
CA THR A 95 -18.45 8.39 9.58
C THR A 95 -18.30 9.43 8.47
N HIS A 96 -19.31 9.50 7.59
CA HIS A 96 -19.38 10.54 6.58
C HIS A 96 -20.30 11.66 7.08
N GLU A 97 -19.75 12.86 7.23
CA GLU A 97 -20.49 14.04 7.69
C GLU A 97 -20.68 15.07 6.57
N ASN A 98 -21.71 15.90 6.73
CA ASN A 98 -21.95 17.00 5.79
C ASN A 98 -20.78 18.02 5.83
N ARG A 99 -20.43 18.61 4.68
CA ARG A 99 -19.38 19.64 4.58
C ARG A 99 -19.57 20.81 5.54
N GLY A 100 -20.80 21.23 5.79
CA GLY A 100 -21.13 22.30 6.75
C GLY A 100 -20.84 21.93 8.21
N MET A 101 -20.73 20.64 8.53
CA MET A 101 -20.40 20.13 9.86
C MET A 101 -18.91 19.77 10.02
N ASN A 102 -18.15 19.76 8.92
CA ASN A 102 -16.72 19.43 8.90
C ASN A 102 -15.86 20.66 8.53
N GLY A 103 -16.20 21.81 9.10
CA GLY A 103 -15.53 23.09 8.82
C GLY A 103 -14.04 23.10 9.17
N ASP A 104 -13.69 22.47 10.29
CA ASP A 104 -12.32 22.41 10.80
C ASP A 104 -11.38 21.63 9.87
N ALA A 105 -11.86 20.57 9.20
CA ALA A 105 -11.07 19.89 8.18
C ALA A 105 -11.13 20.62 6.83
N HIS A 106 -12.21 21.36 6.55
CA HIS A 106 -12.37 22.08 5.30
C HIS A 106 -11.35 23.21 5.12
N MET A 107 -11.10 23.97 6.19
CA MET A 107 -10.15 25.10 6.19
C MET A 107 -8.71 24.70 5.82
N PRO A 108 -8.06 23.73 6.49
CA PRO A 108 -6.72 23.27 6.12
C PRO A 108 -6.67 22.64 4.73
N ALA A 109 -7.70 21.90 4.32
CA ALA A 109 -7.76 21.33 2.97
C ALA A 109 -7.72 22.43 1.91
N LYS A 110 -8.45 23.54 2.13
CA LYS A 110 -8.50 24.68 1.21
C LYS A 110 -7.20 25.49 1.22
N SER A 111 -6.61 25.75 2.38
CA SER A 111 -5.35 26.50 2.48
C SER A 111 -4.15 25.73 1.92
N SER A 112 -4.17 24.39 2.01
CA SER A 112 -3.12 23.53 1.50
C SER A 112 -3.05 23.43 -0.03
N LEU A 113 -4.05 23.96 -0.76
CA LEU A 113 -4.03 23.98 -2.23
C LEU A 113 -2.82 24.74 -2.81
N TYR A 114 -2.25 25.65 -2.04
CA TYR A 114 -1.10 26.46 -2.42
C TYR A 114 0.22 25.95 -1.82
N SER A 115 0.20 24.83 -1.09
CA SER A 115 1.39 24.23 -0.53
C SER A 115 2.18 23.44 -1.58
N PRO A 116 3.51 23.27 -1.39
CA PRO A 116 4.31 22.37 -2.23
C PRO A 116 3.75 20.94 -2.26
N VAL A 117 4.15 20.16 -3.26
CA VAL A 117 3.78 18.74 -3.33
C VAL A 117 4.48 17.97 -2.21
N GLY A 118 3.71 17.29 -1.36
CA GLY A 118 4.26 16.45 -0.29
C GLY A 118 3.33 16.32 0.92
N ARG A 119 3.76 15.53 1.90
CA ARG A 119 3.02 15.34 3.16
C ARG A 119 3.33 16.50 4.11
N HIS A 120 2.30 17.27 4.46
CA HIS A 120 2.37 18.36 5.44
C HIS A 120 1.69 17.90 6.73
N VAL A 121 2.37 18.09 7.87
CA VAL A 121 1.85 17.71 9.18
C VAL A 121 2.13 18.85 10.16
N TRP A 122 1.10 19.31 10.85
CA TRP A 122 1.20 20.34 11.87
C TRP A 122 0.91 19.71 13.23
N PHE A 123 1.86 19.81 14.15
CA PHE A 123 1.71 19.34 15.52
C PHE A 123 1.60 20.54 16.46
N LEU A 124 0.66 20.47 17.43
CA LEU A 124 0.45 21.41 18.55
C LEU A 124 -0.01 22.84 18.18
N TYR A 125 0.51 23.44 17.10
CA TYR A 125 0.18 24.81 16.68
C TYR A 125 -0.13 24.84 15.18
N PRO A 126 -1.40 24.90 14.77
CA PRO A 126 -1.74 25.01 13.36
C PRO A 126 -1.42 26.43 12.82
N PRO A 127 -1.20 26.58 11.50
CA PRO A 127 -1.02 27.89 10.87
C PRO A 127 -2.24 28.80 11.08
N GLU A 128 -2.03 30.11 11.04
CA GLU A 128 -3.12 31.09 11.11
C GLU A 128 -4.19 30.81 10.03
N GLY A 129 -5.44 30.64 10.45
CA GLY A 129 -6.56 30.29 9.56
C GLY A 129 -6.88 28.78 9.44
N VAL A 130 -6.17 27.91 10.16
CA VAL A 130 -6.48 26.48 10.30
C VAL A 130 -6.92 26.19 11.74
N CYS A 131 -8.17 25.79 11.95
CA CYS A 131 -8.73 25.39 13.25
C CYS A 131 -8.52 26.38 14.42
N ASN A 132 -8.52 27.69 14.16
CA ASN A 132 -8.31 28.73 15.19
C ASN A 132 -9.58 29.48 15.59
N SER A 133 -10.76 28.87 15.50
CA SER A 133 -11.95 29.43 16.16
C SER A 133 -11.90 29.15 17.65
N HIS A 134 -11.00 29.84 18.35
CA HIS A 134 -11.20 30.03 19.78
C HIS A 134 -12.39 30.98 19.92
N SER A 135 -13.54 30.46 20.38
CA SER A 135 -14.52 31.29 21.05
C SER A 135 -13.81 31.87 22.28
N LEU A 136 -13.39 33.13 22.20
CA LEU A 136 -13.08 33.88 23.42
C LEU A 136 -14.41 33.99 24.16
N ILE A 137 -14.52 33.19 25.23
CA ILE A 137 -15.56 33.36 26.23
C ILE A 137 -15.16 34.64 26.99
N ASP A 138 -15.93 35.71 26.79
CA ASP A 138 -15.98 36.86 27.70
C ASP A 138 -16.78 36.50 28.97
#